data_AF-A0A2E4FA50-F1
#
_entry.id   AF-A0A2E4FA50-F1
#
_cell.length_a   1.000
_cell.length_b   1.000
_cell.length_c   1.000
_cell.angle_alpha   90.00
_cell.angle_beta   90.00
_cell.angle_gamma   90.00
#
_symmetry.space_group_name_H-M   'P 1'
#
loop_
_entity.id
_entity.type
_entity.pdbx_description
1 polymer ?
#
loop_
_entity_poly.entity_id
_entity_poly.type
_entity_poly.pdbx_seq_one_letter_code
_entity_poly.pdbx_strand_id
1 'polypeptide(L)'
;MKRWFLMALCVVLACVLTPGCEEYDPPPEVALVYPEGGMWFRDSPIELTFSEPVVPESISFSVWPHDLDIEGEFVPGTEPIASGCTLGGCASATNNGEPVEVSLSEDGTRLTILQGGLFECREGEPYLIRVAAGLEDQAGRKRKVDTEYVFQVNPRPLGGEIDLGLDSGVLAMVADFGDLVPGVRLRLYCDLEVDPTNGETVVVGTLGGLKDPDLPANTVDPDHLEPRYGEDGWSVLLTGVIYEKDCGEYYFETDPTDLHITVSTVFLVHLNGLGLEATIRPEEGLNGRIHFEGYMHIDEGFWGIDPADMAPLGEGGAAWEGNVLKADEVPAKLPRVCADDPCAVHTEFGGDCKLPDPWVAPASCP
;
A
#
# COMPACT_ATOMS: atom_id res chain seq x y z
N MET A 1 -40.87 -15.79 83.15
CA MET A 1 -41.66 -14.87 82.28
C MET A 1 -40.70 -13.86 81.69
N LYS A 2 -40.50 -13.86 80.36
CA LYS A 2 -40.81 -12.75 79.41
C LYS A 2 -40.13 -11.40 79.79
N ARG A 3 -39.38 -10.66 78.96
CA ARG A 3 -39.09 -10.64 77.50
C ARG A 3 -38.06 -9.49 77.24
N TRP A 4 -37.14 -9.69 76.28
CA TRP A 4 -36.64 -8.73 75.25
C TRP A 4 -35.70 -7.61 75.74
N PHE A 5 -34.57 -7.24 75.10
CA PHE A 5 -34.43 -6.76 73.72
C PHE A 5 -32.92 -6.47 73.40
N LEU A 6 -32.50 -6.62 72.12
CA LEU A 6 -31.39 -5.92 71.42
C LEU A 6 -29.96 -6.08 72.01
N MET A 7 -28.89 -6.39 71.27
CA MET A 7 -28.54 -5.99 69.91
C MET A 7 -27.42 -6.95 69.46
N ALA A 8 -27.72 -7.81 68.48
CA ALA A 8 -26.70 -8.55 67.74
C ALA A 8 -26.06 -7.56 66.77
N LEU A 9 -24.84 -7.10 67.07
CA LEU A 9 -24.05 -6.30 66.14
C LEU A 9 -23.52 -7.22 65.05
N CYS A 10 -24.27 -7.28 63.95
CA CYS A 10 -23.83 -7.81 62.67
C CYS A 10 -22.55 -7.08 62.24
N VAL A 11 -21.40 -7.72 62.37
CA VAL A 11 -20.25 -7.46 61.50
C VAL A 11 -20.17 -8.66 60.56
N VAL A 12 -21.09 -8.68 59.60
CA VAL A 12 -20.91 -9.43 58.37
C VAL A 12 -19.85 -8.64 57.61
N LEU A 13 -18.59 -9.03 57.79
CA LEU A 13 -17.50 -8.65 56.91
C LEU A 13 -17.85 -9.27 55.55
N ALA A 14 -18.64 -8.53 54.78
CA ALA A 14 -18.85 -8.80 53.37
C ALA A 14 -17.48 -8.64 52.72
N CYS A 15 -16.75 -9.74 52.62
CA CYS A 15 -15.75 -9.93 51.58
C CYS A 15 -16.49 -9.73 50.26
N VAL A 16 -16.54 -8.48 49.82
CA VAL A 16 -16.78 -8.13 48.43
C VAL A 16 -15.55 -8.62 47.68
N LEU A 17 -15.50 -9.93 47.47
CA LEU A 17 -14.77 -10.52 46.37
C LEU A 17 -15.53 -10.06 45.13
N THR A 18 -15.25 -8.83 44.69
CA THR A 18 -15.38 -8.54 43.26
C THR A 18 -14.56 -9.63 42.58
N PRO A 19 -15.13 -10.52 41.76
CA PRO A 19 -14.31 -11.22 40.80
C PRO A 19 -13.65 -10.09 40.01
N GLY A 20 -12.36 -9.85 40.28
CA GLY A 20 -11.56 -9.05 39.38
C GLY A 20 -11.68 -9.79 38.07
N CYS A 21 -12.39 -9.22 37.10
CA CYS A 21 -12.13 -9.56 35.73
C CYS A 21 -10.63 -9.34 35.59
N GLU A 22 -9.85 -10.43 35.57
CA GLU A 22 -8.49 -10.37 35.05
C GLU A 22 -8.66 -9.72 33.69
N GLU A 23 -8.19 -8.48 33.60
CA GLU A 23 -8.17 -7.74 32.35
C GLU A 23 -7.41 -8.63 31.38
N TYR A 24 -8.09 -9.04 30.32
CA TYR A 24 -7.49 -9.92 29.34
C TYR A 24 -6.32 -9.18 28.73
N ASP A 25 -5.12 -9.69 29.00
CA ASP A 25 -3.89 -9.12 28.50
C ASP A 25 -3.47 -9.96 27.28
N PRO A 26 -3.60 -9.40 26.05
CA PRO A 26 -3.35 -10.12 24.80
C PRO A 26 -1.86 -10.47 24.64
N PRO A 27 -1.49 -11.34 23.67
CA PRO A 27 -0.10 -11.47 23.25
C PRO A 27 0.39 -10.17 22.56
N PRO A 28 1.72 -9.99 22.41
CA PRO A 28 2.27 -8.82 21.75
C PRO A 28 1.80 -8.74 20.29
N GLU A 29 1.31 -7.56 19.93
CA GLU A 29 1.03 -7.18 18.55
C GLU A 29 2.27 -6.55 17.94
N VAL A 30 2.38 -6.64 16.61
CA VAL A 30 3.43 -6.00 15.83
C VAL A 30 2.76 -5.01 14.87
N ALA A 31 3.49 -3.99 14.47
CA ALA A 31 3.12 -3.06 13.42
C ALA A 31 4.37 -2.65 12.64
N LEU A 32 4.25 -2.53 11.31
CA LEU A 32 5.25 -1.88 10.48
C LEU A 32 5.17 -0.37 10.69
N VAL A 33 6.31 0.28 10.86
CA VAL A 33 6.40 1.75 10.95
C VAL A 33 6.75 2.30 9.57
N TYR A 34 5.85 3.11 9.03
CA TYR A 34 6.08 3.81 7.77
C TYR A 34 7.06 4.98 8.00
N PRO A 35 7.97 5.24 7.05
CA PRO A 35 8.90 6.36 7.12
C PRO A 35 8.13 7.67 6.89
N GLU A 36 8.70 8.77 7.36
CA GLU A 36 8.17 10.10 7.06
C GLU A 36 8.13 10.33 5.54
N GLY A 37 6.94 10.55 4.98
CA GLY A 37 6.71 10.69 3.55
C GLY A 37 6.57 9.38 2.78
N GLY A 38 6.29 8.25 3.46
CA GLY A 38 5.80 7.01 2.84
C GLY A 38 6.84 6.13 2.12
N MET A 39 8.06 6.63 1.90
CA MET A 39 9.08 5.96 1.08
C MET A 39 10.25 5.39 1.89
N TRP A 40 10.51 4.09 1.75
CA TRP A 40 11.78 3.51 2.18
C TRP A 40 12.81 3.61 1.05
N PHE A 41 14.03 4.00 1.38
CA PHE A 41 15.19 3.88 0.49
C PHE A 41 16.13 2.80 1.04
N ARG A 42 17.15 2.41 0.27
CA ARG A 42 18.15 1.40 0.68
C ARG A 42 18.81 1.70 2.03
N ASP A 43 18.96 2.99 2.36
CA ASP A 43 19.54 3.48 3.61
C ASP A 43 18.50 3.81 4.69
N SER A 44 17.20 3.76 4.37
CA SER A 44 16.12 3.93 5.34
C SER A 44 15.95 2.65 6.16
N PRO A 45 16.02 2.66 7.50
CA PRO A 45 15.73 1.47 8.28
C PRO A 45 14.27 1.02 8.08
N ILE A 46 14.05 -0.29 8.00
CA ILE A 46 12.71 -0.87 8.20
C ILE A 46 12.52 -1.05 9.70
N GLU A 47 11.45 -0.48 10.24
CA GLU A 47 11.16 -0.53 11.67
C GLU A 47 9.85 -1.28 11.94
N LEU A 48 9.88 -2.15 12.95
CA LEU A 48 8.68 -2.77 13.50
C LEU A 48 8.51 -2.31 14.95
N THR A 49 7.29 -1.97 15.35
CA THR A 49 6.95 -1.69 16.75
C THR A 49 6.10 -2.80 17.33
N PHE A 50 6.29 -3.06 18.62
CA PHE A 50 5.52 -4.02 19.39
C PHE A 50 4.62 -3.30 20.40
N SER A 51 3.42 -3.85 20.65
CA SER A 51 2.48 -3.27 21.63
C SER A 51 3.02 -3.30 23.06
N GLU A 52 3.96 -4.19 23.35
CA GLU A 52 4.63 -4.38 24.64
C GLU A 52 6.04 -4.96 24.46
N PRO A 53 6.91 -4.91 25.49
CA PRO A 53 8.26 -5.49 25.41
C PRO A 53 8.27 -6.99 25.10
N VAL A 54 8.99 -7.38 24.05
CA VAL A 54 9.08 -8.79 23.61
C VAL A 54 10.32 -9.50 24.14
N VAL A 55 10.27 -10.83 24.18
CA VAL A 55 11.42 -11.70 24.46
C VAL A 55 12.32 -11.73 23.22
N PRO A 56 13.59 -11.28 23.31
CA PRO A 56 14.50 -11.17 22.16
C PRO A 56 14.63 -12.44 21.31
N GLU A 57 14.68 -13.60 21.96
CA GLU A 57 14.84 -14.90 21.30
C GLU A 57 13.56 -15.39 20.59
N SER A 58 12.42 -14.75 20.83
CA SER A 58 11.15 -15.06 20.16
C SER A 58 10.99 -14.35 18.80
N ILE A 59 11.86 -13.38 18.50
CA ILE A 59 11.81 -12.60 17.26
C ILE A 59 12.31 -13.46 16.11
N SER A 60 11.42 -13.72 15.16
CA SER A 60 11.73 -14.39 13.90
C SER A 60 10.93 -13.77 12.78
N PHE A 61 11.60 -13.40 11.69
CA PHE A 61 10.93 -12.89 10.49
C PHE A 61 11.59 -13.38 9.20
N SER A 62 10.92 -13.12 8.09
CA SER A 62 11.40 -13.38 6.73
C SER A 62 10.91 -12.30 5.78
N VAL A 63 11.63 -12.09 4.69
CA VAL A 63 11.26 -11.16 3.63
C VAL A 63 11.04 -11.97 2.35
N TRP A 64 9.89 -11.75 1.73
CA TRP A 64 9.42 -12.47 0.53
C TRP A 64 9.12 -11.47 -0.59
N PRO A 65 9.32 -11.85 -1.87
CA PRO A 65 8.70 -11.13 -2.97
C PRO A 65 7.17 -11.11 -2.79
N HIS A 66 6.49 -10.03 -3.21
CA HIS A 66 5.03 -9.97 -3.25
C HIS A 66 4.46 -10.71 -4.48
N ASP A 67 4.85 -11.97 -4.64
CA ASP A 67 4.42 -12.84 -5.74
C ASP A 67 3.30 -13.75 -5.23
N LEU A 68 2.11 -13.16 -5.10
CA LEU A 68 0.89 -13.79 -4.61
C LEU A 68 -0.09 -14.08 -5.75
N ASP A 69 -0.79 -15.19 -5.66
CA ASP A 69 -1.87 -15.53 -6.56
C ASP A 69 -3.19 -14.81 -6.20
N ILE A 70 -4.24 -15.11 -6.95
CA ILE A 70 -5.56 -14.48 -6.77
C ILE A 70 -6.23 -14.82 -5.42
N GLU A 71 -5.75 -15.86 -4.73
CA GLU A 71 -6.24 -16.29 -3.41
C GLU A 71 -5.40 -15.66 -2.27
N GLY A 72 -4.36 -14.89 -2.61
CA GLY A 72 -3.42 -14.30 -1.65
C GLY A 72 -2.36 -15.29 -1.18
N GLU A 73 -2.19 -16.41 -1.87
CA GLU A 73 -1.19 -17.43 -1.55
C GLU A 73 0.06 -17.24 -2.40
N PHE A 74 1.23 -17.61 -1.88
CA PHE A 74 2.45 -17.55 -2.69
C PHE A 74 2.35 -18.45 -3.92
N VAL A 75 2.79 -17.91 -5.06
CA VAL A 75 2.90 -18.69 -6.29
C VAL A 75 3.81 -19.91 -6.05
N PRO A 76 3.48 -21.10 -6.58
CA PRO A 76 4.29 -22.29 -6.36
C PRO A 76 5.75 -22.11 -6.79
N GLY A 77 6.67 -22.15 -5.83
CA GLY A 77 8.11 -22.01 -6.08
C GLY A 77 8.71 -20.67 -5.66
N THR A 78 7.89 -19.72 -5.20
CA THR A 78 8.38 -18.47 -4.59
C THR A 78 9.21 -18.80 -3.34
N GLU A 79 10.44 -18.26 -3.29
CA GLU A 79 11.36 -18.42 -2.17
C GLU A 79 11.61 -17.06 -1.50
N PRO A 80 11.85 -17.02 -0.17
CA PRO A 80 12.14 -15.78 0.53
C PRO A 80 13.51 -15.22 0.12
N ILE A 81 13.59 -13.91 -0.08
CA ILE A 81 14.88 -13.23 -0.31
C ILE A 81 15.73 -13.17 0.96
N ALA A 82 15.07 -13.20 2.13
CA ALA A 82 15.71 -13.34 3.42
C ALA A 82 14.88 -14.25 4.34
N SER A 83 15.51 -15.25 4.95
CA SER A 83 14.82 -16.18 5.85
C SER A 83 15.62 -16.54 7.10
N GLY A 84 14.88 -16.96 8.14
CA GLY A 84 15.43 -17.25 9.46
C GLY A 84 16.08 -16.01 10.08
N CYS A 85 15.48 -14.83 9.87
CA CYS A 85 16.00 -13.58 10.39
C CYS A 85 15.68 -13.44 11.87
N THR A 86 16.72 -13.16 12.66
CA THR A 86 16.68 -12.96 14.11
C THR A 86 17.54 -11.74 14.46
N LEU A 87 17.72 -11.44 15.75
CA LEU A 87 18.70 -10.43 16.18
C LEU A 87 20.14 -10.75 15.78
N GLY A 88 20.45 -12.00 15.42
CA GLY A 88 21.74 -12.41 14.88
C GLY A 88 21.90 -12.17 13.36
N GLY A 89 20.92 -11.53 12.71
CA GLY A 89 20.82 -11.41 11.26
C GLY A 89 20.02 -12.56 10.64
N CYS A 90 20.10 -12.66 9.31
CA CYS A 90 19.37 -13.68 8.52
C CYS A 90 20.25 -14.89 8.22
N ALA A 91 19.70 -16.10 8.40
CA ALA A 91 20.39 -17.35 8.09
C ALA A 91 20.64 -17.52 6.58
N SER A 92 19.73 -16.99 5.77
CA SER A 92 19.79 -16.94 4.31
C SER A 92 19.41 -15.53 3.89
N ALA A 93 20.26 -14.87 3.11
CA ALA A 93 19.97 -13.60 2.48
C ALA A 93 20.67 -13.54 1.11
N THR A 94 19.93 -13.14 0.07
CA THR A 94 20.51 -12.82 -1.24
C THR A 94 21.03 -11.39 -1.22
N ASN A 95 22.20 -11.16 -0.61
CA ASN A 95 22.64 -9.81 -0.22
C ASN A 95 24.02 -9.41 -0.73
N ASN A 96 24.53 -10.02 -1.80
CA ASN A 96 25.86 -9.74 -2.39
C ASN A 96 27.04 -9.70 -1.38
N GLY A 97 26.86 -10.30 -0.19
CA GLY A 97 27.85 -10.32 0.89
C GLY A 97 27.70 -9.25 1.98
N GLU A 98 26.72 -8.37 1.90
CA GLU A 98 26.45 -7.34 2.92
C GLU A 98 25.41 -7.82 3.94
N PRO A 99 25.75 -7.94 5.24
CA PRO A 99 24.84 -8.51 6.23
C PRO A 99 23.60 -7.64 6.45
N VAL A 100 22.45 -8.30 6.64
CA VAL A 100 21.27 -7.65 7.22
C VAL A 100 21.52 -7.48 8.71
N GLU A 101 21.54 -6.24 9.19
CA GLU A 101 21.71 -5.94 10.61
C GLU A 101 20.35 -5.76 11.27
N VAL A 102 20.15 -6.42 12.41
CA VAL A 102 18.90 -6.39 13.14
C VAL A 102 19.19 -6.00 14.58
N SER A 103 18.49 -4.99 15.09
CA SER A 103 18.65 -4.52 16.46
C SER A 103 17.29 -4.32 17.13
N LEU A 104 17.26 -4.54 18.45
CA LEU A 104 16.09 -4.32 19.30
C LEU A 104 16.40 -3.16 20.25
N SER A 105 15.45 -2.25 20.42
CA SER A 105 15.55 -1.16 21.39
C SER A 105 15.70 -1.68 22.83
N GLU A 106 16.29 -0.86 23.71
CA GLU A 106 16.53 -1.25 25.11
C GLU A 106 15.26 -1.60 25.88
N ASP A 107 14.12 -1.00 25.51
CA ASP A 107 12.81 -1.27 26.10
C ASP A 107 12.10 -2.48 25.47
N GLY A 108 12.67 -3.10 24.43
CA GLY A 108 12.12 -4.28 23.76
C GLY A 108 10.88 -4.01 22.92
N THR A 109 10.58 -2.76 22.59
CA THR A 109 9.35 -2.38 21.86
C THR A 109 9.56 -2.03 20.39
N ARG A 110 10.81 -1.91 19.93
CA ARG A 110 11.13 -1.51 18.55
C ARG A 110 12.26 -2.35 17.97
N LEU A 111 11.98 -2.99 16.84
CA LEU A 111 12.95 -3.69 16.01
C LEU A 111 13.37 -2.77 14.85
N THR A 112 14.67 -2.62 14.63
CA THR A 112 15.24 -1.88 13.50
C THR A 112 16.02 -2.85 12.62
N ILE A 113 15.71 -2.85 11.33
CA ILE A 113 16.30 -3.70 10.30
C ILE A 113 17.04 -2.79 9.31
N LEU A 114 18.36 -2.97 9.20
CA LEU A 114 19.18 -2.36 8.16
C LEU A 114 19.45 -3.42 7.09
N GLN A 115 19.05 -3.12 5.86
CA GLN A 115 18.87 -4.08 4.78
C GLN A 115 20.20 -4.51 4.13
N GLY A 116 21.23 -3.65 4.21
CA GLY A 116 22.45 -3.82 3.43
C GLY A 116 22.14 -3.94 1.93
N GLY A 117 22.80 -4.87 1.24
CA GLY A 117 22.58 -5.18 -0.17
C GLY A 117 21.39 -6.08 -0.48
N LEU A 118 20.43 -6.28 0.45
CA LEU A 118 19.32 -7.22 0.25
C LEU A 118 18.44 -6.89 -0.97
N PHE A 119 18.28 -5.60 -1.28
CA PHE A 119 17.41 -5.09 -2.36
C PHE A 119 18.20 -4.59 -3.58
N GLU A 120 19.50 -4.86 -3.66
CA GLU A 120 20.31 -4.41 -4.79
C GLU A 120 19.80 -5.00 -6.12
N CYS A 121 19.65 -4.15 -7.15
CA CYS A 121 18.96 -4.47 -8.41
C CYS A 121 17.50 -4.93 -8.28
N ARG A 122 16.85 -4.71 -7.14
CA ARG A 122 15.44 -5.06 -6.92
C ARG A 122 14.66 -3.98 -6.18
N GLU A 123 15.19 -2.76 -6.17
CA GLU A 123 14.49 -1.59 -5.68
C GLU A 123 13.29 -1.31 -6.58
N GLY A 124 12.20 -0.83 -5.97
CA GLY A 124 10.95 -0.52 -6.65
C GLY A 124 10.04 -1.73 -6.90
N GLU A 125 10.34 -2.87 -6.30
CA GLU A 125 9.48 -4.06 -6.30
C GLU A 125 8.74 -4.18 -4.95
N PRO A 126 7.47 -4.63 -4.92
CA PRO A 126 6.77 -4.86 -3.67
C PRO A 126 7.26 -6.14 -2.97
N TYR A 127 7.35 -6.09 -1.64
CA TYR A 127 7.79 -7.17 -0.77
C TYR A 127 6.83 -7.38 0.40
N LEU A 128 6.92 -8.57 0.99
CA LEU A 128 6.25 -8.93 2.23
C LEU A 128 7.28 -9.15 3.34
N ILE A 129 7.12 -8.46 4.46
CA ILE A 129 7.79 -8.85 5.71
C ILE A 129 6.83 -9.70 6.53
N ARG A 130 7.18 -10.98 6.70
CA ARG A 130 6.43 -11.95 7.50
C ARG A 130 7.08 -12.13 8.85
N VAL A 131 6.42 -11.63 9.90
CA VAL A 131 6.77 -11.88 11.31
C VAL A 131 6.13 -13.21 11.73
N ALA A 132 6.96 -14.18 12.10
CA ALA A 132 6.51 -15.53 12.40
C ALA A 132 5.69 -15.60 13.69
N ALA A 133 4.78 -16.57 13.77
CA ALA A 133 4.14 -16.98 15.00
C ALA A 133 5.19 -17.37 16.06
N GLY A 134 4.84 -17.19 17.33
CA GLY A 134 5.71 -17.48 18.46
C GLY A 134 6.34 -16.25 19.12
N LEU A 135 6.12 -15.04 18.57
CA LEU A 135 6.46 -13.78 19.23
C LEU A 135 5.87 -13.77 20.65
N GLU A 136 6.73 -13.52 21.64
CA GLU A 136 6.43 -13.74 23.05
C GLU A 136 6.72 -12.47 23.86
N ASP A 137 5.85 -12.14 24.82
CA ASP A 137 6.12 -11.08 25.80
C ASP A 137 6.84 -11.61 27.06
N GLN A 138 7.18 -10.69 27.97
CA GLN A 138 7.84 -11.03 29.23
C GLN A 138 7.00 -11.89 30.19
N ALA A 139 5.68 -11.98 29.98
CA ALA A 139 4.76 -12.82 30.76
C ALA A 139 4.60 -14.23 30.16
N GLY A 140 5.19 -14.50 28.99
CA GLY A 140 5.17 -15.77 28.30
C GLY A 140 3.94 -15.99 27.41
N ARG A 141 3.17 -14.94 27.11
CA ARG A 141 2.06 -15.06 26.16
C ARG A 141 2.63 -14.97 24.75
N LYS A 142 2.12 -15.83 23.87
CA LYS A 142 2.66 -16.03 22.53
C LYS A 142 1.62 -15.75 21.47
N ARG A 143 2.03 -15.01 20.45
CA ARG A 143 1.28 -14.90 19.20
C ARG A 143 1.27 -16.27 18.50
N LYS A 144 0.11 -16.66 17.95
CA LYS A 144 -0.10 -18.00 17.37
C LYS A 144 -0.19 -18.02 15.85
N VAL A 145 -0.22 -16.86 15.23
CA VAL A 145 -0.37 -16.66 13.79
C VAL A 145 0.69 -15.70 13.33
N ASP A 146 1.08 -15.85 12.07
CA ASP A 146 2.01 -14.95 11.41
C ASP A 146 1.38 -13.56 11.23
N THR A 147 2.21 -12.58 10.92
CA THR A 147 1.80 -11.23 10.52
C THR A 147 2.56 -10.84 9.30
N GLU A 148 1.89 -10.20 8.38
CA GLU A 148 2.46 -9.81 7.09
C GLU A 148 2.21 -8.34 6.86
N TYR A 149 3.21 -7.66 6.31
CA TYR A 149 3.10 -6.29 5.86
C TYR A 149 3.71 -6.19 4.48
N VAL A 150 2.99 -5.52 3.58
CA VAL A 150 3.50 -5.14 2.27
C VAL A 150 4.32 -3.87 2.43
N PHE A 151 5.50 -3.82 1.81
CA PHE A 151 6.35 -2.64 1.75
C PHE A 151 7.17 -2.64 0.45
N GLN A 152 7.81 -1.51 0.14
CA GLN A 152 8.69 -1.37 -1.01
C GLN A 152 9.92 -0.56 -0.61
N VAL A 153 11.10 -0.93 -1.14
CA VAL A 153 12.33 -0.13 -1.04
C VAL A 153 12.56 0.54 -2.38
N ASN A 154 12.56 1.86 -2.40
CA ASN A 154 12.55 2.69 -3.60
C ASN A 154 13.97 3.03 -4.04
N PRO A 155 14.21 3.08 -5.37
CA PRO A 155 15.44 3.63 -5.90
C PRO A 155 15.48 5.14 -5.63
N ARG A 156 16.65 5.75 -5.81
CA ARG A 156 16.77 7.20 -5.80
C ARG A 156 16.78 7.73 -7.23
N PRO A 157 16.11 8.85 -7.53
CA PRO A 157 16.14 9.44 -8.85
C PRO A 157 17.57 9.80 -9.24
N LEU A 158 18.09 9.14 -10.28
CA LEU A 158 19.40 9.42 -10.86
C LEU A 158 19.35 10.64 -11.81
N GLY A 159 18.16 10.98 -12.29
CA GLY A 159 17.91 11.98 -13.33
C GLY A 159 18.48 11.56 -14.68
N GLY A 160 17.99 12.16 -15.77
CA GLY A 160 18.50 11.88 -17.11
C GLY A 160 17.43 11.88 -18.19
N GLU A 161 17.89 11.68 -19.42
CA GLU A 161 17.02 11.42 -20.57
C GLU A 161 16.42 10.03 -20.45
N ILE A 162 15.15 9.89 -20.80
CA ILE A 162 14.39 8.63 -20.72
C ILE A 162 14.23 8.04 -22.10
N ASP A 163 14.74 6.82 -22.32
CA ASP A 163 14.57 6.05 -23.56
C ASP A 163 13.71 4.80 -23.30
N LEU A 164 12.49 5.02 -22.80
CA LEU A 164 11.52 3.95 -22.51
C LEU A 164 10.67 3.58 -23.75
N GLY A 165 10.76 4.35 -24.83
CA GLY A 165 9.84 4.25 -25.97
C GLY A 165 8.38 4.54 -25.59
N LEU A 166 8.17 5.23 -24.48
CA LEU A 166 6.87 5.63 -23.93
C LEU A 166 6.85 7.14 -23.73
N ASP A 167 6.62 7.88 -24.82
CA ASP A 167 6.45 9.34 -24.75
C ASP A 167 5.07 9.70 -24.16
N SER A 168 4.06 8.87 -24.47
CA SER A 168 2.69 8.96 -23.97
C SER A 168 2.03 7.59 -23.97
N GLY A 169 1.07 7.36 -23.07
CA GLY A 169 0.33 6.10 -23.03
C GLY A 169 -0.86 6.13 -22.10
N VAL A 170 -1.77 5.17 -22.29
CA VAL A 170 -2.86 4.93 -21.34
C VAL A 170 -2.56 3.66 -20.57
N LEU A 171 -2.48 3.75 -19.26
CA LEU A 171 -2.29 2.66 -18.32
C LEU A 171 -3.64 2.26 -17.71
N ALA A 172 -3.97 0.97 -17.75
CA ALA A 172 -5.04 0.43 -16.90
C ALA A 172 -4.40 -0.23 -15.69
N MET A 173 -4.72 0.24 -14.47
CA MET A 173 -4.12 -0.24 -13.24
C MET A 173 -5.16 -0.62 -12.19
N VAL A 174 -4.77 -1.52 -11.28
CA VAL A 174 -5.55 -1.96 -10.13
C VAL A 174 -4.67 -1.99 -8.88
N ALA A 175 -5.18 -1.44 -7.78
CA ALA A 175 -4.60 -1.54 -6.44
C ALA A 175 -5.61 -2.21 -5.50
N ASP A 176 -5.15 -3.18 -4.71
CA ASP A 176 -5.98 -3.89 -3.74
C ASP A 176 -5.80 -3.32 -2.33
N PHE A 177 -6.77 -2.50 -1.91
CA PHE A 177 -6.81 -1.93 -0.57
C PHE A 177 -7.48 -2.87 0.44
N GLY A 178 -7.70 -4.15 0.11
CA GLY A 178 -8.44 -5.10 0.93
C GLY A 178 -7.99 -5.18 2.39
N ASP A 179 -6.69 -4.99 2.64
CA ASP A 179 -6.10 -5.00 3.98
C ASP A 179 -6.41 -3.73 4.78
N LEU A 180 -6.57 -2.59 4.11
CA LEU A 180 -6.93 -1.31 4.73
C LEU A 180 -8.45 -1.13 4.82
N VAL A 181 -9.16 -1.43 3.73
CA VAL A 181 -10.62 -1.38 3.64
C VAL A 181 -11.13 -2.65 2.97
N PRO A 182 -11.77 -3.55 3.74
CA PRO A 182 -12.30 -4.78 3.20
C PRO A 182 -13.19 -4.55 1.96
N GLY A 183 -12.75 -5.09 0.82
CA GLY A 183 -13.49 -5.04 -0.44
C GLY A 183 -13.31 -3.76 -1.26
N VAL A 184 -12.49 -2.80 -0.84
CA VAL A 184 -12.12 -1.65 -1.68
C VAL A 184 -10.96 -2.03 -2.57
N ARG A 185 -11.18 -1.88 -3.88
CA ARG A 185 -10.13 -1.98 -4.89
C ARG A 185 -10.22 -0.77 -5.79
N LEU A 186 -9.11 -0.09 -5.94
CA LEU A 186 -9.01 1.08 -6.79
C LEU A 186 -8.61 0.61 -8.18
N ARG A 187 -9.41 0.96 -9.19
CA ARG A 187 -9.08 0.70 -10.59
C ARG A 187 -9.02 2.04 -11.31
N LEU A 188 -7.97 2.28 -12.06
CA LEU A 188 -7.80 3.54 -12.78
C LEU A 188 -7.42 3.29 -14.23
N TYR A 189 -7.97 4.13 -15.10
CA TYR A 189 -7.40 4.42 -16.40
C TYR A 189 -6.61 5.72 -16.27
N CYS A 190 -5.30 5.63 -16.45
CA CYS A 190 -4.36 6.73 -16.31
C CYS A 190 -3.84 7.09 -17.68
N ASP A 191 -4.19 8.27 -18.20
CA ASP A 191 -3.48 8.85 -19.33
C ASP A 191 -2.20 9.49 -18.82
N LEU A 192 -1.06 9.02 -19.31
CA LEU A 192 0.28 9.38 -18.87
C LEU A 192 0.99 10.10 -20.02
N GLU A 193 1.50 11.29 -19.73
CA GLU A 193 2.42 12.03 -20.60
C GLU A 193 3.77 12.14 -19.91
N VAL A 194 4.85 11.91 -20.67
CA VAL A 194 6.23 11.91 -20.17
C VAL A 194 7.04 12.92 -20.97
N ASP A 195 7.73 13.84 -20.28
CA ASP A 195 8.78 14.64 -20.93
C ASP A 195 10.04 13.76 -21.06
N PRO A 196 10.47 13.39 -22.27
CA PRO A 196 11.59 12.48 -22.47
C PRO A 196 12.94 13.06 -22.00
N THR A 197 13.02 14.38 -21.79
CA THR A 197 14.26 15.09 -21.44
C THR A 197 14.64 14.97 -19.97
N ASN A 198 13.63 15.00 -19.10
CA ASN A 198 13.80 15.02 -17.64
C ASN A 198 12.98 13.95 -16.92
N GLY A 199 12.13 13.21 -17.65
CA GLY A 199 11.25 12.20 -17.12
C GLY A 199 10.06 12.74 -16.35
N GLU A 200 9.82 14.06 -16.31
CA GLU A 200 8.65 14.62 -15.64
C GLU A 200 7.38 14.05 -16.25
N THR A 201 6.44 13.64 -15.39
CA THR A 201 5.20 13.01 -15.82
C THR A 201 3.97 13.75 -15.32
N VAL A 202 2.96 13.77 -16.17
CA VAL A 202 1.62 14.25 -15.84
C VAL A 202 0.64 13.13 -16.14
N VAL A 203 -0.18 12.81 -15.14
CA VAL A 203 -1.15 11.73 -15.21
C VAL A 203 -2.56 12.26 -14.95
N VAL A 204 -3.47 11.98 -15.87
CA VAL A 204 -4.91 12.11 -15.62
C VAL A 204 -5.48 10.73 -15.37
N GLY A 205 -5.74 10.43 -14.10
CA GLY A 205 -6.38 9.20 -13.65
C GLY A 205 -7.89 9.32 -13.72
N THR A 206 -8.59 8.28 -14.16
CA THR A 206 -10.05 8.19 -14.20
C THR A 206 -10.51 6.87 -13.61
N LEU A 207 -11.55 6.88 -12.77
CA LEU A 207 -12.07 5.66 -12.15
C LEU A 207 -12.43 4.60 -13.22
N GLY A 208 -11.96 3.38 -12.99
CA GLY A 208 -12.32 2.18 -13.74
C GLY A 208 -13.30 1.29 -12.98
N GLY A 209 -14.07 0.50 -13.72
CA GLY A 209 -14.95 -0.55 -13.23
C GLY A 209 -14.80 -1.83 -14.05
N LEU A 210 -15.34 -2.92 -13.52
CA LEU A 210 -15.47 -4.16 -14.29
C LEU A 210 -16.68 -4.06 -15.23
N LYS A 211 -16.50 -4.56 -16.46
CA LYS A 211 -17.60 -4.78 -17.41
C LYS A 211 -18.52 -5.90 -16.96
N ASP A 212 -17.95 -6.92 -16.33
CA ASP A 212 -18.67 -8.06 -15.75
C ASP A 212 -18.40 -8.12 -14.24
N PRO A 213 -19.42 -7.91 -13.39
CA PRO A 213 -19.25 -7.91 -11.94
C PRO A 213 -18.93 -9.29 -11.35
N ASP A 214 -19.10 -10.38 -12.11
CA ASP A 214 -18.79 -11.74 -11.65
C ASP A 214 -17.31 -12.10 -11.81
N LEU A 215 -16.50 -11.23 -12.45
CA LEU A 215 -15.07 -11.45 -12.59
C LEU A 215 -14.31 -11.25 -11.27
N PRO A 216 -13.13 -11.88 -11.12
CA PRO A 216 -12.26 -11.64 -9.99
C PRO A 216 -12.00 -10.15 -9.82
N ALA A 217 -12.09 -9.68 -8.57
CA ALA A 217 -12.02 -8.26 -8.31
C ALA A 217 -10.62 -7.67 -8.56
N ASN A 218 -9.58 -8.49 -8.59
CA ASN A 218 -8.22 -8.14 -9.02
C ASN A 218 -7.99 -8.27 -10.53
N THR A 219 -9.05 -8.35 -11.36
CA THR A 219 -8.88 -8.39 -12.82
C THR A 219 -8.21 -7.12 -13.32
N VAL A 220 -7.03 -7.28 -13.91
CA VAL A 220 -6.25 -6.19 -14.53
C VAL A 220 -6.23 -6.22 -16.05
N ASP A 221 -6.92 -7.21 -16.64
CA ASP A 221 -7.07 -7.32 -18.09
C ASP A 221 -7.94 -6.16 -18.62
N PRO A 222 -7.40 -5.27 -19.47
CA PRO A 222 -8.15 -4.15 -20.04
C PRO A 222 -9.43 -4.56 -20.79
N ASP A 223 -9.49 -5.77 -21.34
CA ASP A 223 -10.67 -6.28 -22.06
C ASP A 223 -11.88 -6.42 -21.13
N HIS A 224 -11.64 -6.56 -19.83
CA HIS A 224 -12.66 -6.71 -18.79
C HIS A 224 -12.93 -5.43 -17.99
N LEU A 225 -12.20 -4.36 -18.27
CA LEU A 225 -12.33 -3.09 -17.59
C LEU A 225 -13.09 -2.07 -18.47
N GLU A 226 -13.73 -1.11 -17.83
CA GLU A 226 -14.34 0.06 -18.46
C GLU A 226 -14.19 1.32 -17.59
N PRO A 227 -13.96 2.50 -18.18
CA PRO A 227 -13.93 3.76 -17.43
C PRO A 227 -15.33 4.17 -16.96
N ARG A 228 -15.39 4.81 -15.79
CA ARG A 228 -16.61 5.33 -15.15
C ARG A 228 -16.64 6.85 -15.27
N TYR A 229 -17.73 7.37 -15.84
CA TYR A 229 -17.94 8.82 -16.07
C TYR A 229 -19.19 9.37 -15.40
N GLY A 230 -20.05 8.50 -14.85
CA GLY A 230 -21.35 8.87 -14.29
C GLY A 230 -21.24 9.51 -12.91
N GLU A 231 -22.33 9.48 -12.14
CA GLU A 231 -22.39 10.07 -10.78
C GLU A 231 -21.35 9.50 -9.79
N ASP A 232 -20.83 8.30 -10.07
CA ASP A 232 -19.74 7.65 -9.32
C ASP A 232 -18.37 7.80 -10.00
N GLY A 233 -18.32 8.36 -11.20
CA GLY A 233 -17.10 8.57 -11.97
C GLY A 233 -16.36 9.82 -11.51
N TRP A 234 -15.04 9.74 -11.51
CA TRP A 234 -14.19 10.87 -11.18
C TRP A 234 -12.86 10.82 -11.91
N SER A 235 -12.21 11.98 -12.01
CA SER A 235 -10.83 12.09 -12.47
C SER A 235 -9.96 12.89 -11.53
N VAL A 236 -8.68 12.53 -11.46
CA VAL A 236 -7.66 13.17 -10.63
C VAL A 236 -6.40 13.46 -11.46
N LEU A 237 -5.68 14.50 -11.06
CA LEU A 237 -4.34 14.82 -11.54
C LEU A 237 -3.32 14.21 -10.60
N LEU A 238 -2.35 13.48 -11.16
CA LEU A 238 -1.12 13.13 -10.45
C LEU A 238 0.05 13.70 -11.24
N THR A 239 1.07 14.18 -10.54
CA THR A 239 2.36 14.57 -11.13
C THR A 239 3.42 13.65 -10.60
N GLY A 240 4.49 13.44 -11.37
CA GLY A 240 5.53 12.51 -10.96
C GLY A 240 6.76 12.56 -11.85
N VAL A 241 7.56 11.51 -11.77
CA VAL A 241 8.76 11.36 -12.58
C VAL A 241 8.98 9.89 -12.95
N ILE A 242 9.49 9.66 -14.15
CA ILE A 242 10.08 8.40 -14.57
C ILE A 242 11.58 8.57 -14.66
N TYR A 243 12.34 7.63 -14.11
CA TYR A 243 13.80 7.62 -14.23
C TYR A 243 14.34 6.20 -14.37
N GLU A 244 15.51 6.07 -15.01
CA GLU A 244 16.25 4.81 -15.02
C GLU A 244 16.81 4.53 -13.61
N LYS A 245 16.56 3.33 -13.09
CA LYS A 245 17.15 2.85 -11.83
C LYS A 245 18.42 2.05 -12.09
N ASP A 246 19.16 1.77 -11.02
CA ASP A 246 20.30 0.87 -11.10
C ASP A 246 19.89 -0.46 -11.79
N CYS A 247 20.78 -0.99 -12.62
CA CYS A 247 20.60 -2.26 -13.34
C CYS A 247 19.69 -2.19 -14.60
N GLY A 248 19.34 -0.99 -15.07
CA GLY A 248 18.82 -0.76 -16.44
C GLY A 248 17.31 -0.90 -16.62
N GLU A 249 16.58 -0.89 -15.51
CA GLU A 249 15.11 -0.84 -15.48
C GLU A 249 14.65 0.61 -15.27
N TYR A 250 13.37 0.89 -15.51
CA TYR A 250 12.79 2.21 -15.26
C TYR A 250 11.90 2.17 -14.03
N TYR A 251 11.77 3.30 -13.36
CA TYR A 251 10.96 3.49 -12.17
C TYR A 251 10.10 4.72 -12.30
N PHE A 252 8.84 4.62 -11.88
CA PHE A 252 7.83 5.66 -11.86
C PHE A 252 7.49 5.98 -10.41
N GLU A 253 7.48 7.26 -10.05
CA GLU A 253 6.97 7.74 -8.77
C GLU A 253 6.14 9.00 -8.96
N THR A 254 5.08 9.17 -8.15
CA THR A 254 4.29 10.41 -8.13
C THR A 254 4.58 11.26 -6.90
N ASP A 255 4.39 12.56 -7.04
CA ASP A 255 4.27 13.46 -5.89
C ASP A 255 3.08 13.05 -5.01
N PRO A 256 3.21 13.12 -3.67
CA PRO A 256 2.09 12.88 -2.77
C PRO A 256 0.90 13.78 -3.09
N THR A 257 -0.27 13.18 -3.27
CA THR A 257 -1.50 13.89 -3.67
C THR A 257 -2.66 13.52 -2.75
N ASP A 258 -3.44 14.50 -2.31
CA ASP A 258 -4.65 14.24 -1.54
C ASP A 258 -5.81 13.88 -2.47
N LEU A 259 -6.39 12.69 -2.26
CA LEU A 259 -7.51 12.18 -3.04
C LEU A 259 -8.77 12.11 -2.18
N HIS A 260 -9.79 12.87 -2.57
CA HIS A 260 -11.12 12.84 -1.96
C HIS A 260 -12.14 12.35 -2.97
N ILE A 261 -12.60 11.11 -2.82
CA ILE A 261 -13.45 10.43 -3.80
C ILE A 261 -14.68 9.79 -3.16
N THR A 262 -15.67 9.51 -4.00
CA THR A 262 -16.82 8.69 -3.64
C THR A 262 -16.74 7.35 -4.35
N VAL A 263 -16.83 6.25 -3.59
CA VAL A 263 -16.89 4.88 -4.08
C VAL A 263 -18.32 4.36 -3.88
N SER A 264 -18.86 3.66 -4.89
CA SER A 264 -20.22 3.09 -4.85
C SER A 264 -21.31 4.11 -4.46
N THR A 265 -21.23 5.33 -5.02
CA THR A 265 -22.14 6.49 -4.86
C THR A 265 -22.36 7.06 -3.45
N VAL A 266 -21.98 6.36 -2.38
CA VAL A 266 -22.24 6.80 -1.00
C VAL A 266 -21.04 6.72 -0.05
N PHE A 267 -20.00 5.96 -0.38
CA PHE A 267 -18.83 5.84 0.49
C PHE A 267 -17.81 6.89 0.12
N LEU A 268 -17.56 7.81 1.04
CA LEU A 268 -16.49 8.79 0.95
C LEU A 268 -15.19 8.11 1.39
N VAL A 269 -14.15 8.30 0.59
CA VAL A 269 -12.78 7.85 0.88
C VAL A 269 -11.87 9.04 0.70
N HIS A 270 -11.11 9.36 1.75
CA HIS A 270 -10.05 10.35 1.74
C HIS A 270 -8.73 9.62 1.89
N LEU A 271 -7.86 9.76 0.91
CA LEU A 271 -6.49 9.25 0.93
C LEU A 271 -5.57 10.47 0.91
N ASN A 272 -4.95 10.78 2.04
CA ASN A 272 -4.02 11.89 2.16
C ASN A 272 -2.61 11.41 1.85
N GLY A 273 -1.84 12.23 1.15
CA GLY A 273 -0.48 11.89 0.73
C GLY A 273 -0.42 10.60 -0.11
N LEU A 274 -1.38 10.40 -1.01
CA LEU A 274 -1.37 9.25 -1.92
C LEU A 274 -0.18 9.37 -2.88
N GLY A 275 0.70 8.39 -2.87
CA GLY A 275 1.79 8.23 -3.82
C GLY A 275 1.69 6.91 -4.58
N LEU A 276 1.99 6.94 -5.88
CA LEU A 276 2.13 5.76 -6.72
C LEU A 276 3.61 5.56 -7.02
N GLU A 277 4.05 4.33 -6.90
CA GLU A 277 5.42 3.93 -7.17
C GLU A 277 5.41 2.63 -7.94
N ALA A 278 6.20 2.50 -9.01
CA ALA A 278 6.31 1.25 -9.74
C ALA A 278 7.62 1.10 -10.51
N THR A 279 8.10 -0.14 -10.57
CA THR A 279 9.03 -0.57 -11.61
C THR A 279 8.28 -0.75 -12.92
N ILE A 280 8.87 -0.24 -14.00
CA ILE A 280 8.38 -0.38 -15.36
C ILE A 280 9.17 -1.47 -16.06
N ARG A 281 8.48 -2.53 -16.49
CA ARG A 281 9.06 -3.65 -17.24
C ARG A 281 8.53 -3.66 -18.67
N PRO A 282 9.35 -3.25 -19.67
CA PRO A 282 8.96 -3.31 -21.06
C PRO A 282 8.72 -4.75 -21.53
N GLU A 283 7.67 -4.97 -22.31
CA GLU A 283 7.32 -6.26 -22.93
C GLU A 283 7.03 -7.44 -21.97
N GLU A 284 7.01 -7.24 -20.66
CA GLU A 284 6.69 -8.29 -19.67
C GLU A 284 5.20 -8.34 -19.30
N GLY A 285 4.41 -7.33 -19.69
CA GLY A 285 2.99 -7.25 -19.41
C GLY A 285 2.14 -8.18 -20.26
N LEU A 286 0.84 -8.22 -19.95
CA LEU A 286 -0.13 -9.07 -20.63
C LEU A 286 -0.07 -8.88 -22.16
N ASN A 287 0.24 -9.93 -22.91
CA ASN A 287 0.42 -9.88 -24.37
C ASN A 287 1.60 -9.02 -24.85
N GLY A 288 2.69 -8.93 -24.09
CA GLY A 288 3.91 -8.21 -24.45
C GLY A 288 3.83 -6.70 -24.24
N ARG A 289 3.04 -6.26 -23.25
CA ARG A 289 2.84 -4.84 -22.93
C ARG A 289 3.96 -4.30 -22.07
N ILE A 290 4.06 -2.97 -22.03
CA ILE A 290 4.75 -2.31 -20.92
C ILE A 290 3.91 -2.54 -19.66
N HIS A 291 4.55 -3.11 -18.64
CA HIS A 291 3.96 -3.44 -17.36
C HIS A 291 4.48 -2.51 -16.27
N PHE A 292 3.59 -2.12 -15.37
CA PHE A 292 3.93 -1.40 -14.16
C PHE A 292 3.58 -2.30 -12.99
N GLU A 293 4.50 -2.48 -12.08
CA GLU A 293 4.29 -3.20 -10.82
C GLU A 293 4.93 -2.41 -9.69
N GLY A 294 4.19 -2.21 -8.61
CA GLY A 294 4.76 -1.53 -7.45
C GLY A 294 3.80 -1.34 -6.29
N TYR A 295 3.98 -0.24 -5.59
CA TYR A 295 3.32 0.07 -4.33
C TYR A 295 2.63 1.42 -4.39
N MET A 296 1.46 1.48 -3.77
CA MET A 296 0.67 2.68 -3.60
C MET A 296 0.64 2.96 -2.11
N HIS A 297 1.22 4.06 -1.65
CA HIS A 297 1.25 4.44 -0.24
C HIS A 297 0.26 5.56 0.05
N ILE A 298 -0.20 5.63 1.30
CA ILE A 298 -0.97 6.73 1.87
C ILE A 298 -0.37 7.10 3.23
N ASP A 299 -0.23 8.39 3.48
CA ASP A 299 0.19 8.89 4.80
C ASP A 299 -0.95 8.73 5.81
N GLU A 300 -2.19 9.00 5.39
CA GLU A 300 -3.36 8.86 6.25
C GLU A 300 -4.62 8.65 5.42
N GLY A 301 -5.44 7.66 5.76
CA GLY A 301 -6.72 7.44 5.11
C GLY A 301 -7.92 7.59 6.05
N PHE A 302 -9.06 7.95 5.48
CA PHE A 302 -10.36 7.95 6.15
C PHE A 302 -11.43 7.41 5.23
N TRP A 303 -12.45 6.76 5.79
CA TRP A 303 -13.61 6.31 5.03
C TRP A 303 -14.92 6.42 5.81
N GLY A 304 -16.04 6.60 5.13
CA GLY A 304 -17.35 6.65 5.77
C GLY A 304 -18.47 7.03 4.81
N ILE A 305 -19.69 7.14 5.31
CA ILE A 305 -20.84 7.63 4.52
C ILE A 305 -21.16 9.10 4.86
N ASP A 306 -20.77 9.53 6.06
CA ASP A 306 -20.93 10.90 6.54
C ASP A 306 -19.54 11.55 6.68
N PRO A 307 -19.27 12.69 6.03
CA PRO A 307 -18.01 13.43 6.22
C PRO A 307 -17.71 13.78 7.68
N ALA A 308 -18.74 13.88 8.54
CA ALA A 308 -18.60 14.20 9.96
C ALA A 308 -18.24 12.98 10.83
N ASP A 309 -18.34 11.76 10.31
CA ASP A 309 -18.16 10.50 11.06
C ASP A 309 -17.39 9.47 10.22
N MET A 310 -16.24 9.89 9.67
CA MET A 310 -15.36 8.98 8.93
C MET A 310 -14.48 8.19 9.90
N ALA A 311 -14.40 6.89 9.69
CA ALA A 311 -13.48 6.02 10.40
C ALA A 311 -12.07 6.15 9.82
N PRO A 312 -11.02 6.14 10.66
CA PRO A 312 -9.64 6.13 10.16
C PRO A 312 -9.33 4.80 9.46
N LEU A 313 -8.58 4.89 8.37
CA LEU A 313 -7.89 3.78 7.73
C LEU A 313 -6.49 3.59 8.29
N GLY A 314 -5.91 4.66 8.83
CA GLY A 314 -4.51 4.71 9.23
C GLY A 314 -3.59 5.02 8.06
N GLU A 315 -2.29 4.87 8.33
CA GLU A 315 -1.23 4.89 7.32
C GLU A 315 -1.16 3.50 6.68
N GLY A 316 -0.72 3.42 5.42
CA GLY A 316 -0.60 2.13 4.77
C GLY A 316 -0.39 2.20 3.28
N GLY A 317 -0.66 1.09 2.62
CA GLY A 317 -0.62 1.04 1.19
C GLY A 317 -0.99 -0.33 0.64
N ALA A 318 -0.96 -0.43 -0.68
CA ALA A 318 -1.34 -1.61 -1.41
C ALA A 318 -0.34 -1.86 -2.53
N ALA A 319 -0.06 -3.13 -2.81
CA ALA A 319 0.54 -3.48 -4.09
C ALA A 319 -0.44 -3.11 -5.21
N TRP A 320 0.11 -2.66 -6.33
CA TRP A 320 -0.65 -2.38 -7.54
C TRP A 320 0.09 -2.85 -8.77
N GLU A 321 -0.69 -3.15 -9.79
CA GLU A 321 -0.16 -3.53 -11.09
C GLU A 321 -0.96 -2.84 -12.20
N GLY A 322 -0.33 -2.66 -13.35
CA GLY A 322 -0.97 -2.07 -14.50
C GLY A 322 -0.32 -2.42 -15.84
N ASN A 323 -1.08 -2.26 -16.90
CA ASN A 323 -0.65 -2.55 -18.27
C ASN A 323 -0.95 -1.37 -19.19
N VAL A 324 0.04 -0.99 -20.00
CA VAL A 324 -0.15 0.03 -21.04
C VAL A 324 -1.01 -0.54 -22.18
N LEU A 325 -2.07 0.18 -22.52
CA LEU A 325 -3.04 -0.16 -23.56
C LEU A 325 -2.44 0.01 -24.97
N LYS A 326 -2.89 -0.80 -25.92
CA LYS A 326 -2.65 -0.52 -27.34
C LYS A 326 -3.54 0.63 -27.78
N ALA A 327 -3.13 1.31 -28.85
CA ALA A 327 -3.86 2.44 -29.39
C ALA A 327 -5.33 2.13 -29.72
N ASP A 328 -5.65 0.90 -30.16
CA ASP A 328 -7.02 0.45 -30.46
C ASP A 328 -7.84 0.00 -29.24
N GLU A 329 -7.19 -0.14 -28.09
CA GLU A 329 -7.80 -0.49 -26.79
C GLU A 329 -8.15 0.76 -25.96
N VAL A 330 -7.59 1.92 -26.32
CA VAL A 330 -7.83 3.18 -25.59
C VAL A 330 -9.31 3.60 -25.72
N PRO A 331 -10.04 3.77 -24.59
CA PRO A 331 -11.42 4.23 -24.64
C PRO A 331 -11.54 5.63 -25.26
N ALA A 332 -12.41 5.77 -26.26
CA ALA A 332 -12.53 7.00 -27.05
C ALA A 332 -12.96 8.25 -26.24
N LYS A 333 -13.61 8.06 -25.08
CA LYS A 333 -14.10 9.13 -24.20
C LYS A 333 -13.25 9.32 -22.94
N LEU A 334 -12.06 8.71 -22.89
CA LEU A 334 -11.20 8.84 -21.72
C LEU A 334 -10.72 10.31 -21.56
N PRO A 335 -10.76 10.90 -20.35
CA PRO A 335 -10.03 12.13 -20.04
C PRO A 335 -8.56 12.00 -20.44
N ARG A 336 -8.05 12.97 -21.20
CA ARG A 336 -6.67 12.96 -21.70
C ARG A 336 -5.91 14.17 -21.19
N VAL A 337 -4.65 14.00 -20.82
CA VAL A 337 -3.74 15.06 -20.38
C VAL A 337 -3.68 16.18 -21.42
N CYS A 338 -3.52 15.81 -22.69
CA CYS A 338 -3.38 16.76 -23.80
C CYS A 338 -4.72 17.22 -24.41
N ALA A 339 -5.86 16.95 -23.77
CA ALA A 339 -7.13 17.52 -24.22
C ALA A 339 -7.26 18.99 -23.79
N ASP A 340 -7.95 19.79 -24.60
CA ASP A 340 -8.32 21.18 -24.25
C ASP A 340 -9.15 21.25 -22.95
N ASP A 341 -10.03 20.26 -22.75
CA ASP A 341 -10.86 20.10 -21.55
C ASP A 341 -10.97 18.61 -21.19
N PRO A 342 -10.08 18.09 -20.33
CA PRO A 342 -10.13 16.71 -19.89
C PRO A 342 -11.36 16.42 -19.00
N CYS A 343 -12.01 17.46 -18.45
CA CYS A 343 -13.21 17.34 -17.61
C CYS A 343 -14.51 17.28 -18.41
N ALA A 344 -14.47 17.47 -19.73
CA ALA A 344 -15.66 17.55 -20.57
C ALA A 344 -16.58 16.33 -20.43
N VAL A 345 -16.01 15.12 -20.36
CA VAL A 345 -16.78 13.88 -20.24
C VAL A 345 -17.50 13.78 -18.88
N HIS A 346 -16.85 14.14 -17.78
CA HIS A 346 -17.48 14.15 -16.46
C HIS A 346 -18.59 15.19 -16.39
N THR A 347 -18.38 16.36 -17.01
CA THR A 347 -19.43 17.39 -17.13
C THR A 347 -20.64 16.89 -17.93
N GLU A 348 -20.41 16.12 -19.01
CA GLU A 348 -21.48 15.50 -19.82
C GLU A 348 -22.32 14.50 -19.01
N PHE A 349 -21.67 13.69 -18.17
CA PHE A 349 -22.27 12.52 -17.51
C PHE A 349 -22.56 12.70 -16.00
N GLY A 350 -22.22 13.85 -15.42
CA GLY A 350 -22.47 14.16 -14.01
C GLY A 350 -21.42 13.60 -13.05
N GLY A 351 -20.22 13.28 -13.54
CA GLY A 351 -19.08 12.87 -12.72
C GLY A 351 -18.33 14.03 -12.10
N ASP A 352 -17.33 13.70 -11.29
CA ASP A 352 -16.54 14.65 -10.50
C ASP A 352 -15.13 14.83 -11.06
N CYS A 353 -14.82 16.02 -11.58
CA CYS A 353 -13.48 16.32 -12.09
C CYS A 353 -12.67 17.07 -11.03
N LYS A 354 -11.58 16.45 -10.53
CA LYS A 354 -10.65 17.05 -9.57
C LYS A 354 -9.44 17.72 -10.23
N LEU A 355 -9.49 17.96 -11.54
CA LEU A 355 -8.43 18.66 -12.25
C LEU A 355 -8.51 20.19 -12.00
N PRO A 356 -7.38 20.92 -12.10
CA PRO A 356 -7.38 22.37 -12.00
C PRO A 356 -8.31 23.04 -13.05
N ASP A 357 -9.01 24.10 -12.64
CA ASP A 357 -9.82 24.95 -13.52
C ASP A 357 -9.33 26.42 -13.43
N PRO A 358 -8.81 27.02 -14.53
CA PRO A 358 -8.72 26.44 -15.87
C PRO A 358 -7.64 25.37 -16.00
N TRP A 359 -7.92 24.35 -16.82
CA TRP A 359 -6.92 23.36 -17.23
C TRP A 359 -5.89 24.00 -18.15
N VAL A 360 -4.62 23.65 -17.95
CA VAL A 360 -3.51 24.03 -18.82
C VAL A 360 -2.72 22.76 -19.11
N ALA A 361 -2.78 22.31 -20.37
CA ALA A 361 -2.02 21.15 -20.81
C ALA A 361 -0.51 21.37 -20.58
N PRO A 362 0.23 20.31 -20.21
CA PRO A 362 1.67 20.41 -20.03
C PRO A 362 2.39 20.73 -21.35
N ALA A 363 3.60 21.28 -21.25
CA ALA A 363 4.38 21.68 -22.42
C ALA A 363 4.84 20.49 -23.28
N SER A 364 4.81 19.27 -22.74
CA SER A 364 5.07 18.02 -23.44
C SER A 364 3.98 17.66 -24.45
N CYS A 365 2.78 18.24 -24.32
CA CYS A 365 1.69 17.96 -25.24
C CYS A 365 1.95 18.52 -26.66
N PRO A 366 1.68 17.72 -27.71
CA PRO A 366 2.03 18.06 -29.10
C PRO A 366 1.16 19.13 -29.78
#